data_AF-A0A1Q3H2D8-F1
#
_entry.id   AF-A0A1Q3H2D8-F1
#
_cell.length_a   1.000
_cell.length_b   1.000
_cell.length_c   1.000
_cell.angle_alpha   90.00
_cell.angle_beta   90.00
_cell.angle_gamma   90.00
#
_symmetry.space_group_name_H-M   'P 1'
#
loop_
_entity.id
_entity.type
_entity.pdbx_description
1 polymer ?
#
loop_
_entity_poly.entity_id
_entity_poly.type
_entity_poly.pdbx_seq_one_letter_code
_entity_poly.pdbx_strand_id
1 'polypeptide(L)'
;MGLFNINKLTSNISDYIDTRVELIKLDTQEQIIKAVIILFEFLLVFVFLGIVWVFLNLTLAYYLNSRMGGNYIGFMLVAGLHTLALLWLWFNKRKVRRKLERTMYQMIAQIEKKHPNDDNEKKLPPGNRS
;
A
#
# COMPACT_ATOMS: atom_id res chain seq x y z
N MET A 1 28.81 -39.30 -25.76
CA MET A 1 28.93 -37.87 -26.15
C MET A 1 27.64 -37.12 -25.77
N GLY A 2 27.47 -36.74 -24.49
CA GLY A 2 26.21 -36.14 -24.01
C GLY A 2 26.35 -35.05 -22.95
N LEU A 3 27.58 -34.64 -22.62
CA LEU A 3 27.85 -33.70 -21.52
C LEU A 3 28.34 -32.32 -21.99
N PHE A 4 28.45 -32.09 -23.31
CA PHE A 4 29.08 -30.89 -23.87
C PHE A 4 28.12 -29.77 -24.30
N ASN A 5 26.80 -29.96 -24.23
CA ASN A 5 25.85 -28.94 -24.69
C ASN A 5 25.23 -28.09 -23.57
N ILE A 6 25.07 -28.63 -22.35
CA ILE A 6 24.46 -27.89 -21.23
C ILE A 6 25.38 -26.76 -20.74
N ASN A 7 26.69 -26.99 -20.65
CA ASN A 7 27.64 -25.95 -20.23
C ASN A 7 27.74 -24.78 -21.20
N LYS A 8 27.49 -25.01 -22.51
CA LYS A 8 27.53 -23.96 -23.53
C LYS A 8 26.27 -23.11 -23.55
N LEU A 9 25.10 -23.67 -23.23
CA LEU A 9 23.87 -22.90 -23.03
C LEU A 9 23.96 -22.08 -21.74
N THR A 10 24.46 -22.65 -20.65
CA THR A 10 24.63 -21.94 -19.37
C THR A 10 25.61 -20.77 -19.50
N SER A 11 26.73 -20.92 -20.22
CA SER A 11 27.69 -19.84 -20.44
C SER A 11 27.11 -18.66 -21.22
N ASN A 12 26.32 -18.90 -22.27
CA ASN A 12 25.69 -17.82 -23.04
C ASN A 12 24.54 -17.13 -22.29
N ILE A 13 23.84 -17.88 -21.42
CA ILE A 13 22.81 -17.32 -20.53
C ILE A 13 23.44 -16.47 -19.42
N SER A 14 24.58 -16.88 -18.86
CA SER A 14 25.31 -16.11 -17.85
C SER A 14 25.77 -14.75 -18.36
N ASP A 15 26.38 -14.66 -19.55
CA ASP A 15 26.78 -13.36 -20.14
C ASP A 15 25.57 -12.43 -20.40
N TYR A 16 24.41 -13.02 -20.74
CA TYR A 16 23.16 -12.28 -20.97
C TYR A 16 22.51 -11.80 -19.67
N ILE A 17 22.71 -12.54 -18.57
CA ILE A 17 22.25 -12.17 -17.23
C ILE A 17 23.15 -11.09 -16.65
N ASP A 18 24.48 -11.18 -16.77
CA ASP A 18 25.41 -10.17 -16.24
C ASP A 18 25.16 -8.79 -16.85
N THR A 19 24.92 -8.71 -18.16
CA THR A 19 24.62 -7.45 -18.85
C THR A 19 23.26 -6.84 -18.43
N ARG A 20 22.25 -7.67 -18.15
CA ARG A 20 20.94 -7.18 -17.68
C ARG A 20 20.93 -6.80 -16.21
N VAL A 21 21.74 -7.46 -15.37
CA VAL A 21 21.88 -7.15 -13.95
C VAL A 21 22.47 -5.76 -13.73
N GLU A 22 23.37 -5.29 -14.61
CA GLU A 22 23.97 -3.97 -14.51
C GLU A 22 22.96 -2.83 -14.77
N LEU A 23 22.10 -2.99 -15.80
CA LEU A 23 21.01 -2.06 -16.08
C LEU A 23 19.92 -2.08 -14.99
N ILE A 24 19.59 -3.27 -14.46
CA ILE A 24 18.62 -3.39 -13.36
C ILE A 24 19.17 -2.75 -12.09
N LYS A 25 20.48 -2.87 -11.78
CA LYS A 25 21.08 -2.23 -10.60
C LYS A 25 20.93 -0.72 -10.60
N LEU A 26 21.21 -0.07 -11.73
CA LEU A 26 21.14 1.40 -11.82
C LEU A 26 19.69 1.89 -11.73
N ASP A 27 18.77 1.28 -12.47
CA ASP A 27 17.36 1.68 -12.52
C ASP A 27 16.64 1.38 -11.19
N THR A 28 16.96 0.25 -10.57
CA THR A 28 16.45 -0.10 -9.23
C THR A 28 17.02 0.83 -8.16
N GLN A 29 18.30 1.22 -8.26
CA GLN A 29 18.90 2.16 -7.31
C GLN A 29 18.24 3.53 -7.39
N GLU A 30 18.01 4.06 -8.59
CA GLU A 30 17.33 5.34 -8.75
C GLU A 30 15.88 5.29 -8.26
N GLN A 31 15.16 4.21 -8.54
CA GLN A 31 13.79 4.01 -8.03
C GLN A 31 13.73 3.83 -6.52
N ILE A 32 14.68 3.10 -5.92
CA ILE A 32 14.79 2.97 -4.46
C ILE A 32 15.08 4.34 -3.83
N ILE A 33 16.01 5.12 -4.39
CA ILE A 33 16.33 6.46 -3.89
C ILE A 33 15.10 7.37 -3.96
N LYS A 34 14.40 7.39 -5.09
CA LYS A 34 13.14 8.17 -5.24
C LYS A 34 12.08 7.72 -4.24
N ALA A 35 11.88 6.42 -4.06
CA ALA A 35 10.91 5.89 -3.10
C ALA A 35 11.28 6.26 -1.65
N VAL A 36 12.56 6.19 -1.29
CA VAL A 36 13.06 6.56 0.04
C VAL A 36 12.89 8.06 0.28
N ILE A 37 13.14 8.92 -0.72
CA ILE A 37 12.93 10.36 -0.63
C ILE A 37 11.45 10.67 -0.39
N ILE A 38 10.54 10.09 -1.18
CA ILE A 38 9.09 10.29 -1.02
C ILE A 38 8.63 9.79 0.36
N LEU A 39 9.16 8.64 0.81
CA LEU A 39 8.85 8.10 2.13
C LEU A 39 9.34 9.04 3.25
N PHE A 40 10.54 9.60 3.13
CA PHE A 40 11.09 10.54 4.09
C PHE A 40 10.29 11.85 4.15
N GLU A 41 9.92 12.38 2.99
CA GLU A 41 9.09 13.58 2.90
C GLU A 41 7.73 13.35 3.55
N PHE A 42 7.08 12.23 3.23
CA PHE A 42 5.81 11.85 3.85
C PHE A 42 5.95 11.62 5.36
N LEU A 43 7.00 10.93 5.80
CA LEU A 43 7.28 10.70 7.21
C LEU A 43 7.46 12.02 7.96
N LEU A 44 8.21 12.97 7.39
CA LEU A 44 8.47 14.25 8.00
C LEU A 44 7.17 15.04 8.18
N VAL A 45 6.34 15.13 7.13
CA VAL A 45 5.01 15.76 7.21
C VAL A 45 4.14 15.07 8.25
N PHE A 46 4.10 13.73 8.26
CA PHE A 46 3.30 12.94 9.20
C PHE A 46 3.73 13.15 10.65
N VAL A 47 5.05 13.23 10.91
CA VAL A 47 5.58 13.50 12.26
C VAL A 47 5.18 14.89 12.74
N PHE A 48 5.35 15.92 11.91
CA PHE A 48 4.93 17.28 12.26
C PHE A 48 3.43 17.36 12.52
N LEU A 49 2.63 16.75 11.65
CA LEU A 49 1.18 16.68 11.83
C LEU A 49 0.81 15.93 13.11
N GLY A 50 1.49 14.82 13.40
CA GLY A 50 1.32 14.03 14.61
C GLY A 50 1.64 14.82 15.88
N ILE A 51 2.70 15.62 15.88
CA ILE A 51 3.04 16.51 16.99
C ILE A 51 1.91 17.52 17.23
N VAL A 52 1.48 18.25 16.18
CA VAL A 52 0.39 19.22 16.29
C VAL A 52 -0.89 18.56 16.81
N TRP A 53 -1.22 17.37 16.30
CA TRP A 53 -2.38 16.60 16.72
C TRP A 53 -2.34 16.22 18.21
N VAL A 54 -1.19 15.76 18.70
CA VAL A 54 -0.99 15.41 20.12
C VAL A 54 -1.13 16.65 20.99
N PHE A 55 -0.51 17.77 20.61
CA PHE A 55 -0.64 19.03 21.35
C PHE A 55 -2.09 19.52 21.38
N LEU A 56 -2.84 19.42 20.27
CA LEU A 56 -4.26 19.75 20.23
C LEU A 56 -5.08 18.93 21.23
N ASN A 57 -4.83 17.62 21.29
CA ASN A 57 -5.49 16.73 22.25
C ASN A 57 -5.10 17.07 23.69
N LEU A 58 -3.84 17.43 23.92
CA LEU A 58 -3.35 17.85 25.23
C LEU A 58 -3.99 19.15 25.69
N THR A 59 -4.09 20.15 24.81
CA THR A 59 -4.80 21.41 25.08
C THR A 59 -6.28 21.16 25.37
N LEU A 60 -6.94 20.29 24.59
CA LEU A 60 -8.35 19.95 24.81
C LEU A 60 -8.56 19.25 26.16
N ALA A 61 -7.67 18.32 26.51
CA ALA A 61 -7.67 17.67 27.82
C ALA A 61 -7.47 18.69 28.94
N TYR A 62 -6.52 19.60 28.80
CA TYR A 62 -6.24 20.63 29.80
C TYR A 62 -7.40 21.63 29.96
N TYR A 63 -8.03 22.03 28.86
CA TYR A 63 -9.20 22.89 28.87
C TYR A 63 -10.37 22.22 29.63
N LEU A 64 -10.59 20.94 29.38
CA LEU A 64 -11.64 20.18 30.06
C LEU A 64 -11.34 19.98 31.55
N ASN A 65 -10.07 19.76 31.89
CA ASN A 65 -9.56 19.68 33.24
C ASN A 65 -9.81 21.00 34.02
N SER A 66 -9.52 22.14 33.41
CA SER A 66 -9.75 23.47 34.03
C SER A 66 -11.22 23.73 34.40
N ARG A 67 -12.19 23.26 33.60
CA ARG A 67 -13.63 23.38 33.95
C ARG A 67 -14.09 22.43 35.05
N MET A 68 -13.47 21.25 35.16
CA MET A 68 -13.89 20.21 36.10
C MET A 68 -13.11 20.26 37.44
N GLY A 69 -12.11 21.15 37.55
CA GLY A 69 -11.40 21.45 38.80
C GLY A 69 -10.43 20.35 39.27
N GLY A 70 -10.25 19.27 38.52
CA GLY A 70 -9.47 18.11 38.94
C GLY A 70 -8.41 17.70 37.91
N ASN A 71 -7.13 17.78 38.32
CA ASN A 71 -5.93 17.77 37.47
C ASN A 71 -5.75 16.58 36.49
N TYR A 72 -6.60 15.55 36.57
CA TYR A 72 -6.51 14.29 35.82
C TYR A 72 -7.76 13.96 34.99
N ILE A 73 -8.87 14.69 35.18
CA ILE A 73 -10.17 14.32 34.58
C ILE A 73 -10.15 14.49 33.06
N GLY A 74 -9.45 15.51 32.55
CA GLY A 74 -9.32 15.74 31.11
C GLY A 74 -8.60 14.60 30.38
N PHE A 75 -7.54 14.05 30.97
CA PHE A 75 -6.83 12.90 30.42
C PHE A 75 -7.66 11.62 30.50
N MET A 76 -8.37 11.42 31.61
CA MET A 76 -9.25 10.27 31.79
C MET A 76 -10.41 10.27 30.76
N LEU A 77 -10.94 11.44 30.39
CA LEU A 77 -11.96 11.55 29.35
C LEU A 77 -11.42 11.25 27.96
N VAL A 78 -10.24 11.78 27.61
CA VAL A 78 -9.60 11.49 26.31
C VAL A 78 -9.25 10.01 26.20
N ALA A 79 -8.70 9.42 27.26
CA ALA A 79 -8.45 7.99 27.33
C ALA A 79 -9.76 7.18 27.20
N GLY A 80 -10.80 7.55 27.94
CA GLY A 80 -12.12 6.92 27.88
C GLY A 80 -12.73 6.97 26.48
N LEU A 81 -12.66 8.12 25.80
CA LEU A 81 -13.12 8.27 24.41
C LEU A 81 -12.36 7.36 23.45
N HIS A 82 -11.02 7.30 23.56
CA HIS A 82 -10.21 6.43 22.71
C HIS A 82 -10.47 4.94 23.00
N THR A 83 -10.64 4.56 24.27
CA THR A 83 -11.01 3.20 24.67
C THR A 83 -12.40 2.84 24.16
N LEU A 84 -13.39 3.74 24.25
CA LEU A 84 -14.73 3.55 23.69
C LEU A 84 -14.69 3.40 22.17
N ALA A 85 -13.92 4.24 21.48
CA ALA A 85 -13.73 4.15 20.03
C ALA A 85 -13.09 2.81 19.64
N LEU A 86 -12.08 2.34 20.38
CA LEU A 86 -11.46 1.03 20.17
C LEU A 86 -12.43 -0.12 20.47
N LEU A 87 -13.23 -0.03 21.53
CA LEU A 87 -14.23 -1.03 21.89
C LEU A 87 -15.33 -1.11 20.84
N TRP A 88 -15.79 0.04 20.34
CA TRP A 88 -16.72 0.15 19.22
C TRP A 88 -16.13 -0.48 17.96
N LEU A 89 -14.88 -0.14 17.62
CA LEU A 89 -14.17 -0.74 16.50
C LEU A 89 -14.09 -2.26 16.68
N TRP A 90 -13.84 -2.73 17.92
CA TRP A 90 -13.75 -4.15 18.27
C TRP A 90 -15.05 -4.91 18.04
N PHE A 91 -16.16 -4.36 18.53
CA PHE A 91 -17.49 -4.91 18.27
C PHE A 91 -17.82 -4.90 16.77
N ASN A 92 -17.41 -3.84 16.08
CA ASN A 92 -17.67 -3.66 14.67
C ASN A 92 -16.68 -4.40 13.76
N LYS A 93 -15.61 -5.04 14.27
CA LYS A 93 -14.61 -5.78 13.44
C LYS A 93 -15.28 -6.80 12.51
N ARG A 94 -16.37 -7.42 12.95
CA ARG A 94 -17.16 -8.35 12.11
C ARG A 94 -17.89 -7.64 10.96
N LYS A 95 -18.40 -6.43 11.17
CA LYS A 95 -19.03 -5.62 10.11
C LYS A 95 -17.99 -4.93 9.21
N VAL A 96 -16.90 -4.44 9.79
CA VAL A 96 -15.80 -3.77 9.07
C VAL A 96 -15.12 -4.74 8.09
N ARG A 97 -14.81 -5.98 8.52
CA ARG A 97 -14.29 -7.02 7.61
C ARG A 97 -15.24 -7.30 6.45
N ARG A 98 -16.54 -7.49 6.72
CA ARG A 98 -17.55 -7.72 5.67
C ARG A 98 -17.73 -6.53 4.73
N LYS A 99 -17.57 -5.29 5.23
CA LYS A 99 -17.68 -4.07 4.44
C LYS A 99 -16.46 -3.90 3.53
N LEU A 100 -15.26 -4.16 4.06
CA LEU A 100 -14.01 -4.21 3.29
C LEU A 100 -14.07 -5.26 2.18
N GLU A 101 -14.49 -6.50 2.49
CA GLU A 101 -14.65 -7.56 1.48
C GLU A 101 -15.58 -7.12 0.35
N ARG A 102 -16.75 -6.54 0.66
CA ARG A 102 -17.69 -6.04 -0.36
C ARG A 102 -17.09 -4.92 -1.22
N THR A 103 -16.37 -3.97 -0.62
CA THR A 103 -15.71 -2.90 -1.36
C THR A 103 -14.61 -3.44 -2.28
N MET A 104 -13.81 -4.41 -1.79
CA MET A 104 -12.75 -5.04 -2.58
C MET A 104 -13.33 -5.85 -3.75
N TYR A 105 -14.40 -6.62 -3.54
CA TYR A 105 -15.09 -7.33 -4.63
C TYR A 105 -15.63 -6.38 -5.70
N GLN A 106 -16.16 -5.22 -5.31
CA GLN A 106 -16.68 -4.22 -6.25
C GLN A 106 -15.56 -3.51 -7.03
N MET A 107 -14.41 -3.25 -6.40
CA MET A 107 -13.25 -2.68 -7.07
C MET A 107 -12.65 -3.66 -8.08
N ILE A 108 -12.51 -4.94 -7.74
CA ILE A 108 -12.02 -5.98 -8.65
C ILE A 108 -13.00 -6.21 -9.81
N ALA A 109 -14.30 -6.30 -9.54
CA ALA A 109 -15.31 -6.46 -10.58
C ALA A 109 -15.42 -5.24 -11.52
N GLN A 110 -15.10 -4.03 -11.04
CA GLN A 110 -14.99 -2.84 -11.89
C GLN A 110 -13.74 -2.86 -12.77
N ILE A 111 -12.62 -3.39 -12.27
CA ILE A 111 -11.38 -3.55 -13.05
C ILE A 111 -11.59 -4.58 -14.17
N GLU A 112 -12.28 -5.69 -13.89
CA GLU A 112 -12.57 -6.74 -14.87
C GLU A 112 -13.62 -6.30 -15.92
N LYS A 113 -14.66 -5.58 -15.53
CA LYS A 113 -15.62 -5.00 -16.48
C LYS A 113 -15.08 -3.81 -17.29
N LYS A 114 -13.96 -3.20 -16.89
CA LYS A 114 -13.31 -2.13 -17.64
C LYS A 114 -12.37 -2.66 -18.75
N HIS A 115 -12.05 -3.95 -18.74
CA HIS A 115 -11.14 -4.60 -19.69
C HIS A 115 -11.71 -5.81 -20.51
N PRO A 116 -13.00 -5.88 -20.94
CA PRO A 116 -13.50 -7.04 -21.68
C PRO A 116 -13.46 -6.89 -23.22
N ASN A 117 -12.89 -5.82 -23.78
CA ASN A 117 -13.00 -5.48 -25.21
C ASN A 117 -11.65 -5.21 -25.91
N ASP A 118 -10.64 -6.07 -25.73
CA ASP A 118 -9.46 -6.08 -26.63
C ASP A 118 -9.06 -7.51 -27.10
N ASP A 119 -9.88 -8.51 -26.81
CA ASP A 119 -9.52 -9.92 -27.08
C ASP A 119 -10.32 -10.51 -28.26
N ASN A 120 -11.36 -9.80 -28.74
CA ASN A 120 -12.30 -10.28 -29.76
C ASN A 120 -12.08 -9.68 -31.17
N GLU A 121 -10.99 -8.95 -31.43
CA GLU A 121 -10.73 -8.37 -32.77
C GLU A 121 -9.51 -8.95 -33.51
N LYS A 122 -8.86 -10.01 -33.00
CA LYS A 122 -7.70 -10.62 -33.68
C LYS A 122 -7.78 -12.12 -33.95
N LYS A 123 -8.96 -12.62 -34.31
CA LYS A 123 -9.08 -13.95 -34.91
C LYS A 123 -10.09 -14.00 -36.06
N LEU A 124 -9.70 -13.49 -37.22
CA LEU A 124 -10.13 -14.08 -38.49
C LEU A 124 -8.94 -14.11 -39.48
N PRO A 125 -8.44 -15.28 -39.90
CA PRO A 125 -7.35 -15.39 -40.87
C PRO A 125 -7.81 -15.09 -42.31
N PRO A 126 -6.88 -14.73 -43.23
CA PRO A 126 -7.22 -14.48 -44.63
C PRO A 126 -7.50 -15.82 -45.34
N GLY A 127 -8.74 -16.03 -45.76
CA GLY A 127 -9.23 -17.31 -46.30
C GLY A 127 -9.88 -17.18 -47.67
N ASN A 128 -9.03 -17.11 -48.69
CA ASN A 128 -9.14 -17.47 -50.11
C ASN A 128 -10.45 -18.13 -50.67
N ARG A 129 -10.86 -17.60 -51.84
CA ARG A 129 -11.50 -18.25 -53.03
C ARG A 129 -12.86 -18.96 -52.90
N SER A 130 -13.85 -18.42 -53.61
CA SER A 130 -14.56 -19.09 -54.71
C SER A 130 -15.22 -18.04 -55.61
#